data_AF-A0A6J7ZXH3-F1
#
_entry.id   AF-A0A6J7ZXH3-F1
#
_cell.length_a   1.000
_cell.length_b   1.000
_cell.length_c   1.000
_cell.angle_alpha   90.00
_cell.angle_beta   90.00
_cell.angle_gamma   90.00
#
_symmetry.space_group_name_H-M   'P 1'
#
loop_
_entity.id
_entity.type
_entity.pdbx_description
1 polymer ?
#
loop_
_entity_poly.entity_id
_entity_poly.type
_entity_poly.pdbx_seq_one_letter_code
_entity_poly.pdbx_strand_id
1 'polypeptide(L)'
;MKNKIMKVCAADEIQQKLQTPPFGFFTNTDPHQLHGRHWVACYVDENNILEIFDSYGNSPDTLFPYITQYMNLFERTLFNHKRLQSSETKLFFVINMSEYPFVFILQSERDMDTWWEKESLLKFESPTSIFIAAPSGSGKTVFTKNILKHANGMFKTPISKIFFCYSMWQKIYNEMENEIADIQFYKGLPTMDILNEWGAVEGHRIIVFDDLMMQGVESEELVQLMCVGSYHANITIIFLIQNIFQKGKSMRTASLNCHNFILFQNRRDMLQIQTFGRQIFPDKTKLFMDAYQKSISESYGYLVVDINPHSDKSYQLRTDILPDQDTIVYQPEK
;
A
#
# COMPACT_ATOMS: atom_id res chain seq x y z
N MET A 1 -0.73 7.64 24.66
CA MET A 1 -1.52 8.82 25.06
C MET A 1 -2.75 8.85 24.18
N LYS A 2 -3.94 8.69 24.77
CA LYS A 2 -5.21 8.50 24.05
C LYS A 2 -5.65 9.82 23.40
N ASN A 3 -5.97 9.76 22.11
CA ASN A 3 -6.79 10.69 21.30
C ASN A 3 -6.62 12.20 21.56
N LYS A 4 -5.56 12.81 20.98
CA LYS A 4 -5.44 14.29 20.83
C LYS A 4 -6.08 14.84 19.54
N ILE A 5 -6.72 13.98 18.74
CA ILE A 5 -7.38 14.37 17.48
C ILE A 5 -8.87 14.21 17.68
N MET A 6 -9.61 15.33 17.60
CA MET A 6 -11.05 15.34 17.80
C MET A 6 -11.73 16.45 16.99
N LYS A 7 -12.73 16.00 16.24
CA LYS A 7 -13.82 16.71 15.54
C LYS A 7 -13.57 17.12 14.09
N VAL A 8 -14.49 16.66 13.26
CA VAL A 8 -14.83 17.24 11.96
C VAL A 8 -15.80 18.39 12.24
N CYS A 9 -15.59 19.55 11.62
CA CYS A 9 -16.50 20.69 11.71
C CYS A 9 -16.65 21.38 10.36
N ALA A 10 -17.68 22.21 10.23
CA ALA A 10 -17.77 23.14 9.13
C ALA A 10 -16.97 24.42 9.44
N ALA A 11 -16.64 25.18 8.40
CA ALA A 11 -15.75 26.34 8.52
C ALA A 11 -16.27 27.39 9.51
N ASP A 12 -17.58 27.53 9.61
CA ASP A 12 -18.27 28.48 10.48
C ASP A 12 -18.44 28.00 11.94
N GLU A 13 -18.08 26.74 12.23
CA GLU A 13 -18.14 26.18 13.58
C GLU A 13 -16.77 26.01 14.25
N ILE A 14 -15.68 26.35 13.56
CA ILE A 14 -14.31 26.07 14.04
C ILE A 14 -14.06 26.70 15.43
N GLN A 15 -14.52 27.94 15.64
CA GLN A 15 -14.30 28.68 16.89
C GLN A 15 -15.05 28.11 18.10
N GLN A 16 -16.13 27.35 17.89
CA GLN A 16 -16.94 26.79 18.97
C GLN A 16 -16.33 25.54 19.61
N LYS A 17 -15.17 25.07 19.09
CA LYS A 17 -14.54 23.79 19.45
C LYS A 17 -13.06 23.94 19.83
N LEU A 18 -12.65 25.12 20.30
CA LEU A 18 -11.27 25.39 20.76
C LEU A 18 -10.87 24.50 21.96
N GLN A 19 -9.72 23.84 21.86
CA GLN A 19 -9.13 22.98 22.88
C GLN A 19 -7.75 23.48 23.29
N THR A 20 -7.19 22.92 24.37
CA THR A 20 -5.80 23.15 24.77
C THR A 20 -4.84 22.45 23.79
N PRO A 21 -3.90 23.15 23.14
CA PRO A 21 -2.89 22.54 22.27
C PRO A 21 -2.01 21.48 22.96
N PRO A 22 -1.44 20.52 22.21
CA PRO A 22 -1.56 20.35 20.77
C PRO A 22 -2.78 19.51 20.38
N PHE A 23 -3.44 19.87 19.28
CA PHE A 23 -4.58 19.12 18.75
C PHE A 23 -4.71 19.25 17.23
N GLY A 24 -5.32 18.24 16.61
CA GLY A 24 -5.65 18.24 15.19
C GLY A 24 -7.15 18.14 14.94
N PHE A 25 -7.63 18.75 13.86
CA PHE A 25 -9.02 18.70 13.43
C PHE A 25 -9.15 18.79 11.91
N PHE A 26 -10.34 18.46 11.41
CA PHE A 26 -10.69 18.61 10.01
C PHE A 26 -11.81 19.61 9.87
N THR A 27 -11.67 20.53 8.92
CA THR A 27 -12.76 21.45 8.61
C THR A 27 -13.17 21.33 7.16
N ASN A 28 -14.47 21.24 6.96
CA ASN A 28 -15.03 21.58 5.67
C ASN A 28 -14.79 23.06 5.44
N THR A 29 -14.47 23.46 4.22
CA THR A 29 -14.29 24.87 3.90
C THR A 29 -15.61 25.56 3.54
N ASP A 30 -16.65 24.78 3.24
CA ASP A 30 -18.01 25.25 3.16
C ASP A 30 -18.64 25.37 4.58
N PRO A 31 -19.63 26.27 4.77
CA PRO A 31 -20.43 26.34 6.00
C PRO A 31 -21.28 25.08 6.22
N HIS A 32 -21.73 24.86 7.46
CA HIS A 32 -22.48 23.64 7.86
C HIS A 32 -23.76 23.37 7.05
N GLN A 33 -24.31 24.38 6.38
CA GLN A 33 -25.54 24.30 5.58
C GLN A 33 -25.30 23.81 4.14
N LEU A 34 -24.04 23.74 3.70
CA LEU A 34 -23.67 23.36 2.34
C LEU A 34 -23.16 21.92 2.28
N HIS A 35 -23.09 21.37 1.07
CA HIS A 35 -22.80 19.95 0.80
C HIS A 35 -21.34 19.53 1.00
N GLY A 36 -20.49 20.41 1.54
CA GLY A 36 -19.17 20.06 1.98
C GLY A 36 -18.21 19.57 0.89
N ARG A 37 -17.92 20.43 -0.09
CA ARG A 37 -17.20 20.05 -1.32
C ARG A 37 -15.68 20.05 -1.19
N HIS A 38 -15.15 20.76 -0.20
CA HIS A 38 -13.71 20.90 0.00
C HIS A 38 -13.37 20.83 1.48
N TRP A 39 -12.24 20.20 1.78
CA TRP A 39 -11.82 19.86 3.13
C TRP A 39 -10.35 20.22 3.30
N VAL A 40 -10.03 20.76 4.47
CA VAL A 40 -8.64 20.97 4.89
C VAL A 40 -8.40 20.31 6.24
N ALA A 41 -7.16 19.91 6.47
CA ALA A 41 -6.71 19.44 7.76
C ALA A 41 -5.96 20.55 8.47
N CYS A 42 -6.19 20.66 9.78
CA CYS A 42 -5.58 21.68 10.60
C CYS A 42 -4.95 21.06 11.84
N TYR A 43 -3.82 21.60 12.26
CA TYR A 43 -3.18 21.25 13.53
C TYR A 43 -2.66 22.48 14.22
N VAL A 44 -2.83 22.50 15.52
CA VAL A 44 -2.31 23.53 16.39
C VAL A 44 -1.27 22.90 17.30
N ASP A 45 -0.05 23.43 17.26
CA ASP A 45 1.04 22.97 18.10
C ASP A 45 1.03 23.64 19.49
N GLU A 46 1.94 23.22 20.37
CA GLU A 46 2.07 23.77 21.73
C GLU A 46 2.51 25.25 21.76
N ASN A 47 3.04 25.77 20.64
CA ASN A 47 3.50 27.15 20.48
C ASN A 47 2.44 28.06 19.84
N ASN A 48 1.18 27.61 19.74
CA ASN A 48 0.10 28.36 19.13
C ASN A 48 0.35 28.69 17.64
N ILE A 49 1.02 27.79 16.93
CA ILE A 49 1.19 27.81 15.46
C ILE A 49 0.11 26.92 14.84
N LEU A 50 -0.61 27.47 13.86
CA LEU A 50 -1.60 26.74 13.07
C LEU A 50 -0.97 26.25 11.77
N GLU A 51 -0.98 24.94 11.55
CA GLU A 51 -0.62 24.32 10.27
C GLU A 51 -1.89 23.93 9.53
N ILE A 52 -2.06 24.44 8.30
CA ILE A 52 -3.18 24.13 7.42
C ILE A 52 -2.67 23.35 6.23
N PHE A 53 -3.32 22.22 5.96
CA PHE A 53 -3.04 21.42 4.81
C PHE A 53 -4.24 21.43 3.85
N ASP A 54 -4.05 22.02 2.67
CA ASP A 54 -4.94 21.92 1.52
C ASP A 54 -4.28 21.09 0.42
N SER A 55 -4.80 19.89 0.27
CA SER A 55 -4.88 19.09 -0.94
C SER A 55 -4.46 19.73 -2.28
N TYR A 56 -5.15 20.83 -2.64
CA TYR A 56 -5.03 21.50 -3.92
C TYR A 56 -3.88 22.50 -3.95
N GLY A 57 -3.20 22.71 -2.81
CA GLY A 57 -2.12 23.68 -2.63
C GLY A 57 -2.62 25.12 -2.63
N ASN A 58 -3.91 25.34 -2.36
CA ASN A 58 -4.46 26.68 -2.38
C ASN A 58 -4.03 27.47 -1.15
N SER A 59 -3.83 28.78 -1.33
CA SER A 59 -3.69 29.69 -0.19
C SER A 59 -5.04 29.84 0.51
N PRO A 60 -5.07 29.70 1.85
CA PRO A 60 -6.28 29.93 2.64
C PRO A 60 -6.93 31.31 2.41
N ASP A 61 -6.11 32.33 2.14
CA ASP A 61 -6.51 33.74 2.00
C ASP A 61 -7.38 34.00 0.77
N THR A 62 -7.32 33.11 -0.22
CA THR A 62 -7.97 33.31 -1.52
C THR A 62 -9.33 32.65 -1.65
N LEU A 63 -9.68 31.68 -0.79
CA LEU A 63 -10.81 30.79 -1.04
C LEU A 63 -11.75 30.57 0.16
N PHE A 64 -11.34 30.84 1.42
CA PHE A 64 -12.08 30.36 2.59
C PHE A 64 -12.20 31.41 3.72
N PRO A 65 -13.16 32.35 3.63
CA PRO A 65 -13.24 33.50 4.55
C PRO A 65 -13.33 33.13 6.04
N TYR A 66 -13.99 32.02 6.38
CA TYR A 66 -14.08 31.54 7.76
C TYR A 66 -12.75 30.99 8.30
N ILE A 67 -11.96 30.36 7.43
CA ILE A 67 -10.64 29.84 7.80
C ILE A 67 -9.65 30.99 7.95
N THR A 68 -9.69 31.98 7.06
CA THR A 68 -8.89 33.21 7.20
C THR A 68 -9.19 33.94 8.51
N GLN A 69 -10.45 33.99 8.95
CA GLN A 69 -10.79 34.54 10.26
C GLN A 69 -10.21 33.72 11.42
N TYR A 70 -10.22 32.39 11.30
CA TYR A 70 -9.64 31.51 12.29
C TYR A 70 -8.12 31.64 12.40
N MET A 71 -7.43 31.84 11.27
CA MET A 71 -5.98 32.06 11.22
C MET A 71 -5.51 33.24 12.08
N ASN A 72 -6.33 34.30 12.16
CA ASN A 72 -6.02 35.49 12.96
C ASN A 72 -5.95 35.23 14.47
N LEU A 73 -6.37 34.05 14.95
CA LEU A 73 -6.29 33.67 16.37
C LEU A 73 -4.91 33.13 16.77
N PHE A 74 -4.03 32.88 15.81
CA PHE A 74 -2.73 32.23 16.02
C PHE A 74 -1.58 33.20 15.78
N GLU A 75 -0.45 32.97 16.45
CA GLU A 75 0.74 33.83 16.30
C GLU A 75 1.34 33.69 14.89
N ARG A 76 1.26 32.48 14.34
CA ARG A 76 1.73 32.16 12.99
C ARG A 76 0.85 31.09 12.36
N THR A 77 0.64 31.20 11.06
CA THR A 77 0.02 30.15 10.24
C THR A 77 0.99 29.66 9.18
N LEU A 78 1.05 28.35 9.00
CA LEU A 78 1.78 27.67 7.94
C LEU A 78 0.79 26.95 7.03
N PHE A 79 1.08 26.90 5.73
CA PHE A 79 0.29 26.12 4.78
C PHE A 79 1.12 25.58 3.63
N ASN A 80 0.64 24.52 2.99
CA ASN A 80 1.34 23.93 1.86
C ASN A 80 1.02 24.66 0.54
N HIS A 81 2.06 24.92 -0.25
CA HIS A 81 1.93 25.46 -1.63
C HIS A 81 1.99 24.38 -2.71
N LYS A 82 2.43 23.17 -2.34
CA LYS A 82 2.54 22.07 -3.31
C LYS A 82 1.16 21.46 -3.50
N ARG A 83 0.61 21.60 -4.71
CA ARG A 83 -0.59 20.90 -5.16
C ARG A 83 -0.30 19.40 -5.26
N LEU A 84 -1.12 18.61 -4.60
CA LEU A 84 -1.01 17.16 -4.57
C LEU A 84 -2.28 16.48 -5.15
N GLN A 85 -3.44 17.19 -5.23
CA GLN A 85 -4.65 16.76 -5.95
C GLN A 85 -4.84 17.44 -7.31
N SER A 86 -5.40 16.75 -8.30
CA SER A 86 -5.95 17.36 -9.51
C SER A 86 -7.41 17.80 -9.28
N SER A 87 -7.95 18.69 -10.14
CA SER A 87 -9.35 19.15 -10.08
C SER A 87 -10.35 18.09 -10.53
N GLU A 88 -9.85 17.03 -11.17
CA GLU A 88 -10.64 15.91 -11.69
C GLU A 88 -10.63 14.71 -10.73
N THR A 89 -9.66 14.65 -9.81
CA THR A 89 -9.63 13.65 -8.74
C THR A 89 -10.27 14.20 -7.48
N LYS A 90 -11.05 13.37 -6.80
CA LYS A 90 -11.55 13.60 -5.44
C LYS A 90 -10.88 12.58 -4.50
N LEU A 91 -9.62 12.79 -4.11
CA LEU A 91 -8.95 12.29 -2.89
C LEU A 91 -7.39 12.25 -2.95
N PHE A 92 -6.77 12.36 -1.74
CA PHE A 92 -5.59 11.66 -1.16
C PHE A 92 -4.48 12.58 -0.57
N PHE A 93 -4.31 12.64 0.77
CA PHE A 93 -3.10 13.25 1.38
C PHE A 93 -2.51 12.50 2.58
N VAL A 94 -1.19 12.58 2.64
CA VAL A 94 -0.33 12.30 3.78
C VAL A 94 0.11 13.64 4.35
N ILE A 95 -0.15 13.90 5.63
CA ILE A 95 0.32 15.13 6.29
C ILE A 95 1.39 14.73 7.30
N ASN A 96 2.62 15.14 7.04
CA ASN A 96 3.71 15.02 7.99
C ASN A 96 3.72 16.32 8.81
N MET A 97 3.12 16.29 10.00
CA MET A 97 3.25 17.38 10.97
C MET A 97 4.24 16.96 12.03
N SER A 98 5.17 17.87 12.30
CA SER A 98 6.36 17.65 13.11
C SER A 98 6.02 16.93 14.42
N GLU A 99 6.76 15.84 14.65
CA GLU A 99 6.71 14.91 15.79
C GLU A 99 5.72 13.72 15.73
N TYR A 100 4.69 13.73 14.88
CA TYR A 100 3.81 12.55 14.73
C TYR A 100 3.31 12.36 13.28
N PRO A 101 3.75 11.31 12.56
CA PRO A 101 3.23 11.03 11.23
C PRO A 101 1.82 10.44 11.36
N PHE A 102 0.80 11.21 11.00
CA PHE A 102 -0.57 10.71 10.86
C PHE A 102 -1.00 10.79 9.39
N VAL A 103 -1.57 9.69 8.88
CA VAL A 103 -2.19 9.60 7.56
C VAL A 103 -3.70 9.75 7.76
N PHE A 104 -4.35 10.64 7.01
CA PHE A 104 -5.82 10.74 7.03
C PHE A 104 -6.40 10.89 5.64
N ILE A 105 -7.45 10.11 5.40
CA ILE A 105 -8.25 10.08 4.20
C ILE A 105 -9.57 10.79 4.54
N LEU A 106 -9.91 11.88 3.83
CA LEU A 106 -11.22 12.53 3.92
C LEU A 106 -11.93 12.45 2.58
N GLN A 107 -13.13 11.87 2.58
CA GLN A 107 -14.02 11.79 1.42
C GLN A 107 -15.20 12.77 1.59
N SER A 108 -15.53 13.51 0.53
CA SER A 108 -16.79 14.25 0.45
C SER A 108 -17.92 13.35 -0.08
N GLU A 109 -19.04 13.34 0.63
CA GLU A 109 -20.23 12.58 0.25
C GLU A 109 -20.84 13.13 -1.04
N ARG A 110 -20.82 12.30 -2.09
CA ARG A 110 -21.96 12.00 -2.98
C ARG A 110 -21.52 11.02 -4.06
N ASP A 111 -22.16 9.86 -4.03
CA ASP A 111 -22.37 8.95 -5.17
C ASP A 111 -21.12 8.39 -5.87
N MET A 112 -20.18 7.84 -5.11
CA MET A 112 -19.39 6.70 -5.60
C MET A 112 -19.30 5.64 -4.51
N ASP A 113 -19.64 4.42 -4.93
CA ASP A 113 -19.72 3.17 -4.16
C ASP A 113 -18.55 2.97 -3.20
N THR A 114 -18.74 2.03 -2.26
CA THR A 114 -17.76 1.54 -1.28
C THR A 114 -16.50 0.92 -1.91
N TRP A 115 -15.82 1.67 -2.76
CA TRP A 115 -14.71 1.20 -3.58
C TRP A 115 -13.53 0.76 -2.71
N TRP A 116 -13.33 1.39 -1.55
CA TRP A 116 -12.30 1.00 -0.58
C TRP A 116 -12.55 -0.38 0.05
N GLU A 117 -13.79 -0.90 0.03
CA GLU A 117 -14.11 -2.29 0.42
C GLU A 117 -13.68 -3.30 -0.65
N LYS A 118 -13.34 -2.82 -1.85
CA LYS A 118 -13.08 -3.67 -3.02
C LYS A 118 -11.72 -3.43 -3.67
N GLU A 119 -11.11 -2.27 -3.46
CA GLU A 119 -9.92 -1.83 -4.15
C GLU A 119 -8.87 -1.24 -3.21
N SER A 120 -7.60 -1.46 -3.58
CA SER A 120 -6.47 -0.86 -2.92
C SER A 120 -6.29 0.59 -3.33
N LEU A 121 -5.90 1.43 -2.38
CA LEU A 121 -5.49 2.80 -2.65
C LEU A 121 -4.31 2.88 -3.63
N LEU A 122 -3.31 2.01 -3.43
CA LEU A 122 -2.08 1.98 -4.21
C LEU A 122 -1.96 0.63 -4.92
N LYS A 123 -2.73 0.48 -6.00
CA LYS A 123 -2.73 -0.72 -6.85
C LYS A 123 -1.33 -1.03 -7.38
N PHE A 124 -1.01 -2.31 -7.48
CA PHE A 124 0.21 -2.76 -8.13
C PHE A 124 0.17 -2.49 -9.64
N GLU A 125 1.33 -2.16 -10.21
CA GLU A 125 1.53 -2.20 -11.66
C GLU A 125 1.20 -3.58 -12.22
N SER A 126 0.88 -3.65 -13.51
CA SER A 126 0.46 -4.90 -14.16
C SER A 126 0.93 -4.94 -15.61
N PRO A 127 1.59 -6.03 -16.05
CA PRO A 127 2.00 -7.19 -15.25
C PRO A 127 3.12 -6.84 -14.25
N THR A 128 3.24 -7.63 -13.17
CA THR A 128 4.30 -7.44 -12.17
C THR A 128 4.77 -8.77 -11.56
N SER A 129 5.74 -8.70 -10.66
CA SER A 129 6.20 -9.87 -9.92
C SER A 129 6.30 -9.51 -8.44
N ILE A 130 5.78 -10.37 -7.58
CA ILE A 130 5.62 -10.14 -6.15
C ILE A 130 6.22 -11.32 -5.39
N PHE A 131 7.20 -11.06 -4.54
CA PHE A 131 7.68 -12.02 -3.56
C PHE A 131 7.01 -11.76 -2.21
N ILE A 132 6.29 -12.74 -1.70
CA ILE A 132 5.71 -12.70 -0.36
C ILE A 132 6.62 -13.49 0.56
N ALA A 133 7.47 -12.77 1.31
CA ALA A 133 8.49 -13.34 2.17
C ALA A 133 8.00 -13.46 3.61
N ALA A 134 7.75 -14.68 4.05
CA ALA A 134 7.15 -14.92 5.36
C ALA A 134 7.49 -16.33 5.91
N PRO A 135 7.82 -16.48 7.20
CA PRO A 135 8.05 -17.79 7.80
C PRO A 135 6.76 -18.64 7.81
N SER A 136 6.87 -19.94 8.11
CA SER A 136 5.68 -20.78 8.24
C SER A 136 4.74 -20.27 9.35
N GLY A 137 3.43 -20.32 9.13
CA GLY A 137 2.42 -19.87 10.09
C GLY A 137 2.21 -18.35 10.20
N SER A 138 2.89 -17.55 9.38
CA SER A 138 2.84 -16.07 9.39
C SER A 138 1.64 -15.45 8.66
N GLY A 139 0.71 -16.25 8.14
CA GLY A 139 -0.49 -15.75 7.45
C GLY A 139 -0.34 -15.46 5.95
N LYS A 140 0.82 -15.74 5.32
CA LYS A 140 1.05 -15.45 3.89
C LYS A 140 -0.03 -15.99 2.95
N THR A 141 -0.54 -17.21 3.16
CA THR A 141 -1.57 -17.82 2.30
C THR A 141 -2.93 -17.12 2.46
N VAL A 142 -3.27 -16.69 3.69
CA VAL A 142 -4.48 -15.89 3.96
C VAL A 142 -4.36 -14.52 3.32
N PHE A 143 -3.19 -13.88 3.43
CA PHE A 143 -2.92 -12.61 2.79
C PHE A 143 -3.04 -12.70 1.26
N THR A 144 -2.47 -13.75 0.66
CA THR A 144 -2.62 -14.02 -0.79
C THR A 144 -4.10 -14.25 -1.16
N LYS A 145 -4.88 -14.97 -0.34
CA LYS A 145 -6.34 -15.11 -0.55
C LYS A 145 -6.99 -13.73 -0.71
N ASN A 146 -6.68 -12.81 0.20
CA ASN A 146 -7.28 -11.48 0.20
C ASN A 146 -6.85 -10.67 -1.03
N ILE A 147 -5.58 -10.73 -1.44
CA ILE A 147 -5.15 -10.12 -2.71
C ILE A 147 -5.95 -10.67 -3.89
N LEU A 148 -6.07 -12.00 -4.00
CA LEU A 148 -6.71 -12.66 -5.13
C LEU A 148 -8.23 -12.42 -5.16
N LYS A 149 -8.88 -12.44 -3.99
CA LYS A 149 -10.31 -12.13 -3.84
C LYS A 149 -10.65 -10.74 -4.37
N HIS A 150 -9.73 -9.79 -4.20
CA HIS A 150 -9.88 -8.41 -4.63
C HIS A 150 -9.00 -8.08 -5.83
N ALA A 151 -8.61 -9.05 -6.66
CA ALA A 151 -7.54 -8.86 -7.63
C ALA A 151 -7.79 -7.70 -8.62
N ASN A 152 -9.03 -7.52 -9.09
CA ASN A 152 -9.40 -6.39 -9.96
C ASN A 152 -9.26 -5.01 -9.28
N GLY A 153 -9.33 -4.98 -7.96
CA GLY A 153 -9.10 -3.80 -7.13
C GLY A 153 -7.65 -3.66 -6.64
N MET A 154 -6.83 -4.72 -6.71
CA MET A 154 -5.43 -4.73 -6.27
C MET A 154 -4.43 -4.40 -7.39
N PHE A 155 -4.81 -4.65 -8.65
CA PHE A 155 -3.96 -4.53 -9.83
C PHE A 155 -4.50 -3.50 -10.81
N LYS A 156 -3.63 -2.75 -11.50
CA LYS A 156 -4.05 -1.73 -12.46
C LYS A 156 -4.80 -2.30 -13.68
N THR A 157 -4.47 -3.52 -14.08
CA THR A 157 -5.12 -4.21 -15.20
C THR A 157 -6.05 -5.30 -14.67
N PRO A 158 -7.34 -5.34 -15.06
CA PRO A 158 -8.29 -6.37 -14.65
C PRO A 158 -7.81 -7.79 -14.97
N ILE A 159 -8.05 -8.73 -14.04
CA ILE A 159 -7.60 -10.12 -14.15
C ILE A 159 -8.62 -10.95 -14.92
N SER A 160 -8.13 -11.76 -15.87
CA SER A 160 -8.94 -12.73 -16.63
C SER A 160 -8.85 -14.16 -16.07
N LYS A 161 -7.70 -14.57 -15.51
CA LYS A 161 -7.49 -15.92 -14.97
C LYS A 161 -6.46 -15.94 -13.84
N ILE A 162 -6.66 -16.85 -12.89
CA ILE A 162 -5.70 -17.12 -11.81
C ILE A 162 -5.31 -18.59 -11.83
N PHE A 163 -4.01 -18.87 -11.90
CA PHE A 163 -3.44 -20.21 -11.74
C PHE A 163 -2.74 -20.28 -10.39
N PHE A 164 -3.16 -21.20 -9.53
CA PHE A 164 -2.66 -21.36 -8.18
C PHE A 164 -1.88 -22.67 -8.05
N CYS A 165 -0.55 -22.57 -8.13
CA CYS A 165 0.37 -23.68 -8.02
C CYS A 165 0.69 -23.99 -6.54
N TYR A 166 0.58 -25.26 -6.13
CA TYR A 166 0.80 -25.67 -4.73
C TYR A 166 1.51 -27.02 -4.61
N SER A 167 2.21 -27.25 -3.48
CA SER A 167 2.83 -28.54 -3.15
C SER A 167 1.86 -29.50 -2.44
N MET A 168 1.16 -29.01 -1.42
CA MET A 168 0.24 -29.72 -0.55
C MET A 168 -1.09 -28.97 -0.44
N TRP A 169 -2.21 -29.70 -0.56
CA TRP A 169 -3.55 -29.10 -0.48
C TRP A 169 -3.82 -28.60 0.95
N GLN A 170 -4.29 -27.36 1.07
CA GLN A 170 -4.66 -26.73 2.34
C GLN A 170 -6.17 -26.47 2.38
N LYS A 171 -6.79 -26.52 3.56
CA LYS A 171 -8.24 -26.31 3.71
C LYS A 171 -8.72 -24.96 3.15
N ILE A 172 -7.89 -23.92 3.28
CA ILE A 172 -8.18 -22.57 2.76
C ILE A 172 -8.33 -22.52 1.23
N TYR A 173 -7.78 -23.50 0.50
CA TYR A 173 -7.93 -23.57 -0.95
C TYR A 173 -9.36 -23.89 -1.36
N ASN A 174 -10.09 -24.67 -0.55
CA ASN A 174 -11.52 -24.91 -0.77
C ASN A 174 -12.31 -23.60 -0.67
N GLU A 175 -11.94 -22.72 0.26
CA GLU A 175 -12.59 -21.40 0.38
C GLU A 175 -12.25 -20.51 -0.81
N MET A 176 -10.98 -20.49 -1.22
CA MET A 176 -10.54 -19.75 -2.42
C MET A 176 -11.29 -20.21 -3.68
N GLU A 177 -11.43 -21.54 -3.88
CA GLU A 177 -12.14 -22.10 -5.03
C GLU A 177 -13.62 -21.70 -5.07
N ASN A 178 -14.25 -21.53 -3.91
CA ASN A 178 -15.64 -21.09 -3.81
C ASN A 178 -15.82 -19.56 -3.93
N GLU A 179 -14.88 -18.78 -3.41
CA GLU A 179 -15.01 -17.32 -3.31
C GLU A 179 -14.39 -16.56 -4.50
N ILE A 180 -13.39 -17.14 -5.17
CA ILE A 180 -12.59 -16.45 -6.20
C ILE A 180 -12.95 -17.01 -7.56
N ALA A 181 -13.60 -16.19 -8.39
CA ALA A 181 -13.90 -16.56 -9.75
C ALA A 181 -12.61 -16.81 -10.55
N ASP A 182 -12.68 -17.75 -11.50
CA ASP A 182 -11.61 -18.01 -12.47
C ASP A 182 -10.25 -18.45 -11.89
N ILE A 183 -10.24 -18.94 -10.66
CA ILE A 183 -9.09 -19.64 -10.07
C ILE A 183 -9.02 -21.10 -10.51
N GLN A 184 -7.82 -21.56 -10.86
CA GLN A 184 -7.52 -22.96 -11.17
C GLN A 184 -6.32 -23.43 -10.37
N PHE A 185 -6.49 -24.52 -9.64
CA PHE A 185 -5.43 -25.11 -8.82
C PHE A 185 -4.58 -26.10 -9.63
N TYR A 186 -3.26 -26.00 -9.47
CA TYR A 186 -2.29 -26.86 -10.14
C TYR A 186 -1.29 -27.41 -9.13
N LYS A 187 -1.09 -28.74 -9.10
CA LYS A 187 -0.16 -29.35 -8.15
C LYS A 187 1.27 -29.39 -8.71
N GLY A 188 2.21 -28.76 -8.01
CA GLY A 188 3.61 -28.69 -8.39
C GLY A 188 3.95 -27.46 -9.23
N LEU A 189 5.14 -27.45 -9.84
CA LEU A 189 5.54 -26.43 -10.80
C LEU A 189 5.02 -26.77 -12.20
N PRO A 190 4.49 -25.81 -12.96
CA PRO A 190 4.13 -26.01 -14.35
C PRO A 190 5.39 -26.20 -15.20
N THR A 191 5.29 -27.03 -16.23
CA THR A 191 6.33 -27.13 -17.26
C THR A 191 6.30 -25.91 -18.19
N MET A 192 7.33 -25.72 -19.03
CA MET A 192 7.30 -24.66 -20.04
C MET A 192 6.12 -24.76 -20.98
N ASP A 193 5.71 -25.97 -21.37
CA ASP A 193 4.56 -26.16 -22.25
C ASP A 193 3.27 -25.63 -21.59
N ILE A 194 3.06 -25.93 -20.31
CA ILE A 194 1.91 -25.43 -19.54
C ILE A 194 1.99 -23.91 -19.39
N LEU A 195 3.18 -23.36 -19.11
CA LEU A 195 3.36 -21.91 -19.02
C LEU A 195 3.08 -21.22 -20.37
N ASN A 196 3.46 -21.83 -21.49
CA ASN A 196 3.17 -21.32 -22.83
C ASN A 196 1.67 -21.37 -23.13
N GLU A 197 0.98 -22.45 -22.74
CA GLU A 197 -0.48 -22.55 -22.84
C GLU A 197 -1.18 -21.46 -22.03
N TRP A 198 -0.77 -21.24 -20.78
CA TRP A 198 -1.31 -20.17 -19.94
C TRP A 198 -0.97 -18.77 -20.48
N GLY A 199 0.20 -18.62 -21.10
CA GLY A 199 0.65 -17.40 -21.78
C GLY A 199 -0.12 -17.09 -23.07
N ALA A 200 -0.67 -18.10 -23.74
CA ALA A 200 -1.44 -17.94 -24.98
C ALA A 200 -2.88 -17.45 -24.75
N VAL A 201 -3.40 -17.56 -23.52
CA VAL A 201 -4.72 -17.02 -23.14
C VAL A 201 -4.71 -15.48 -23.25
N GLU A 202 -5.82 -14.85 -23.62
CA GLU A 202 -5.89 -13.37 -23.64
C GLU A 202 -6.16 -12.78 -22.24
N GLY A 203 -5.76 -11.51 -22.04
CA GLY A 203 -5.99 -10.76 -20.80
C GLY A 203 -4.87 -10.85 -19.77
N HIS A 204 -5.03 -10.22 -18.62
CA HIS A 204 -4.02 -10.22 -17.55
C HIS A 204 -4.24 -11.42 -16.62
N ARG A 205 -3.20 -12.22 -16.40
CA ARG A 205 -3.28 -13.42 -15.57
C ARG A 205 -2.44 -13.31 -14.32
N ILE A 206 -2.79 -14.07 -13.30
CA ILE A 206 -1.96 -14.26 -12.11
C ILE A 206 -1.52 -15.71 -12.02
N ILE A 207 -0.22 -15.95 -11.81
CA ILE A 207 0.29 -17.25 -11.40
C ILE A 207 0.82 -17.13 -9.97
N VAL A 208 0.26 -17.93 -9.07
CA VAL A 208 0.69 -18.01 -7.67
C VAL A 208 1.49 -19.29 -7.46
N PHE A 209 2.60 -19.19 -6.74
CA PHE A 209 3.39 -20.33 -6.29
C PHE A 209 3.41 -20.35 -4.76
N ASP A 210 2.56 -21.20 -4.14
CA ASP A 210 2.54 -21.40 -2.67
C ASP A 210 3.22 -22.70 -2.26
N ASP A 211 4.08 -22.60 -1.26
CA ASP A 211 4.87 -23.71 -0.71
C ASP A 211 5.69 -24.49 -1.76
N LEU A 212 6.10 -23.79 -2.81
CA LEU A 212 6.92 -24.31 -3.91
C LEU A 212 8.34 -23.72 -3.92
N MET A 213 8.76 -23.05 -2.83
CA MET A 213 10.07 -22.39 -2.76
C MET A 213 11.22 -23.36 -3.10
N MET A 214 11.24 -24.55 -2.48
CA MET A 214 12.33 -25.51 -2.68
C MET A 214 12.41 -26.03 -4.12
N GLN A 215 11.26 -26.24 -4.77
CA GLN A 215 11.22 -26.64 -6.18
C GLN A 215 11.61 -25.47 -7.09
N GLY A 216 11.12 -24.27 -6.80
CA GLY A 216 11.38 -23.06 -7.61
C GLY A 216 12.84 -22.62 -7.57
N VAL A 217 13.56 -22.94 -6.49
CA VAL A 217 14.99 -22.63 -6.33
C VAL A 217 15.89 -23.26 -7.39
N GLU A 218 15.47 -24.37 -7.97
CA GLU A 218 16.20 -25.12 -9.00
C GLU A 218 15.58 -24.97 -10.39
N SER A 219 14.44 -24.27 -10.52
CA SER A 219 13.73 -24.13 -11.80
C SER A 219 14.31 -22.98 -12.62
N GLU A 220 14.77 -23.28 -13.83
CA GLU A 220 15.18 -22.27 -14.81
C GLU A 220 13.95 -21.61 -15.45
N GLU A 221 12.86 -22.35 -15.57
CA GLU A 221 11.57 -21.92 -16.10
C GLU A 221 10.99 -20.78 -15.27
N LEU A 222 11.02 -20.91 -13.93
CA LEU A 222 10.56 -19.87 -13.03
C LEU A 222 11.38 -18.59 -13.16
N VAL A 223 12.70 -18.70 -13.36
CA VAL A 223 13.57 -17.53 -13.62
C VAL A 223 13.21 -16.89 -14.94
N GLN A 224 13.05 -17.67 -16.00
CA GLN A 224 12.69 -17.18 -17.32
C GLN A 224 11.34 -16.44 -17.28
N LEU A 225 10.36 -17.01 -16.57
CA LEU A 225 9.06 -16.40 -16.36
C LEU A 225 9.17 -15.08 -15.60
N MET A 226 9.96 -15.03 -14.52
CA MET A 226 10.18 -13.82 -13.71
C MET A 226 10.96 -12.73 -14.46
N CYS A 227 11.96 -13.08 -15.26
CA CYS A 227 12.86 -12.12 -15.90
C CYS A 227 12.34 -11.58 -17.24
N VAL A 228 11.63 -12.41 -18.02
CA VAL A 228 11.27 -12.09 -19.41
C VAL A 228 9.80 -12.39 -19.69
N GLY A 229 9.30 -13.55 -19.25
CA GLY A 229 8.00 -14.06 -19.65
C GLY A 229 6.81 -13.23 -19.15
N SER A 230 6.89 -12.69 -17.92
CA SER A 230 5.79 -11.96 -17.26
C SER A 230 5.25 -10.78 -18.07
N TYR A 231 6.14 -9.94 -18.60
CA TYR A 231 5.76 -8.76 -19.38
C TYR A 231 5.16 -9.12 -20.74
N HIS A 232 5.81 -10.02 -21.48
CA HIS A 232 5.36 -10.40 -22.82
C HIS A 232 4.06 -11.21 -22.79
N ALA A 233 3.87 -12.02 -21.75
CA ALA A 233 2.69 -12.84 -21.59
C ALA A 233 1.59 -12.14 -20.76
N ASN A 234 1.75 -10.89 -20.33
CA ASN A 234 0.79 -10.19 -19.46
C ASN A 234 0.40 -11.04 -18.23
N ILE A 235 1.41 -11.55 -17.53
CA ILE A 235 1.28 -12.41 -16.34
C ILE A 235 1.89 -11.70 -15.14
N THR A 236 1.09 -11.54 -14.09
CA THR A 236 1.60 -11.25 -12.76
C THR A 236 2.00 -12.53 -12.04
N ILE A 237 3.17 -12.53 -11.42
CA ILE A 237 3.68 -13.68 -10.65
C ILE A 237 3.64 -13.34 -9.16
N ILE A 238 3.08 -14.22 -8.33
CA ILE A 238 3.14 -14.11 -6.88
C ILE A 238 3.85 -15.36 -6.34
N PHE A 239 5.06 -15.19 -5.82
CA PHE A 239 5.85 -16.30 -5.28
C PHE A 239 5.98 -16.19 -3.75
N LEU A 240 5.41 -17.16 -3.04
CA LEU A 240 5.48 -17.23 -1.58
C LEU A 240 6.76 -17.95 -1.19
N ILE A 241 7.62 -17.26 -0.46
CA ILE A 241 8.94 -17.75 -0.04
C ILE A 241 9.12 -17.60 1.47
N GLN A 242 9.84 -18.53 2.09
CA GLN A 242 10.21 -18.40 3.51
C GLN A 242 11.49 -17.59 3.71
N ASN A 243 12.30 -17.43 2.66
CA ASN A 243 13.64 -16.85 2.73
C ASN A 243 13.96 -16.05 1.46
N ILE A 244 14.13 -14.73 1.59
CA ILE A 244 14.49 -13.84 0.45
C ILE A 244 15.89 -14.09 -0.13
N PHE A 245 16.78 -14.71 0.64
CA PHE A 245 18.13 -15.10 0.24
C PHE A 245 18.29 -16.62 0.21
N GLN A 246 17.23 -17.34 -0.17
CA GLN A 246 17.31 -18.77 -0.34
C GLN A 246 18.41 -19.12 -1.33
N LYS A 247 19.31 -20.02 -0.93
CA LYS A 247 20.43 -20.45 -1.78
C LYS A 247 19.90 -21.30 -2.92
N GLY A 248 20.32 -20.97 -4.14
CA GLY A 248 20.18 -21.76 -5.35
C GLY A 248 20.49 -20.92 -6.58
N LYS A 249 20.68 -21.60 -7.72
CA LYS A 249 21.14 -20.97 -8.95
C LYS A 249 20.14 -19.93 -9.47
N SER A 250 18.85 -20.22 -9.30
CA SER A 250 17.75 -19.46 -9.88
C SER A 250 17.26 -18.30 -8.99
N MET A 251 17.26 -18.48 -7.66
CA MET A 251 16.62 -17.54 -6.74
C MET A 251 17.25 -16.16 -6.71
N ARG A 252 18.58 -16.06 -6.81
CA ARG A 252 19.26 -14.76 -6.80
C ARG A 252 18.79 -13.91 -7.97
N THR A 253 18.79 -14.49 -9.17
CA THR A 253 18.37 -13.80 -10.40
C THR A 253 16.88 -13.45 -10.35
N ALA A 254 16.02 -14.38 -9.94
CA ALA A 254 14.59 -14.12 -9.80
C ALA A 254 14.29 -13.00 -8.78
N SER A 255 14.97 -13.00 -7.63
CA SER A 255 14.83 -11.98 -6.59
C SER A 255 15.28 -10.60 -7.08
N LEU A 256 16.42 -10.50 -7.76
CA LEU A 256 16.92 -9.23 -8.29
C LEU A 256 16.04 -8.62 -9.39
N ASN A 257 15.29 -9.44 -10.12
CA ASN A 257 14.34 -8.98 -11.15
C ASN A 257 12.92 -8.80 -10.58
N CYS A 258 12.69 -9.07 -9.30
CA CYS A 258 11.36 -8.96 -8.70
C CYS A 258 10.98 -7.50 -8.47
N HIS A 259 9.83 -7.06 -8.93
CA HIS A 259 9.37 -5.68 -8.77
C HIS A 259 8.85 -5.35 -7.37
N ASN A 260 8.26 -6.31 -6.65
CA ASN A 260 7.62 -6.06 -5.37
C ASN A 260 8.02 -7.12 -4.35
N PHE A 261 8.26 -6.69 -3.11
CA PHE A 261 8.44 -7.58 -1.97
C PHE A 261 7.41 -7.25 -0.90
N ILE A 262 6.79 -8.27 -0.32
CA ILE A 262 5.88 -8.13 0.83
C ILE A 262 6.52 -8.91 1.97
N LEU A 263 7.05 -8.18 2.94
CA LEU A 263 7.91 -8.69 4.01
C LEU A 263 7.10 -8.81 5.30
N PHE A 264 6.80 -10.04 5.69
CA PHE A 264 6.14 -10.34 6.97
C PHE A 264 7.15 -10.44 8.11
N GLN A 265 6.66 -10.38 9.35
CA GLN A 265 7.47 -10.57 10.54
C GLN A 265 8.26 -11.89 10.51
N ASN A 266 9.59 -11.77 10.49
CA ASN A 266 10.52 -12.87 10.76
C ASN A 266 11.35 -12.58 12.02
N ARG A 267 10.93 -13.14 13.16
CA ARG A 267 11.61 -12.93 14.46
C ARG A 267 13.00 -13.57 14.55
N ARG A 268 13.26 -14.58 13.72
CA ARG A 268 14.49 -15.40 13.82
C ARG A 268 15.68 -14.75 13.11
N ASP A 269 15.44 -14.10 11.98
CA ASP A 269 16.50 -13.61 11.09
C ASP A 269 16.27 -12.16 10.64
N MET A 270 16.49 -11.23 11.58
CA MET A 270 16.46 -9.79 11.27
C MET A 270 17.65 -9.35 10.42
N LEU A 271 18.74 -10.11 10.40
CA LEU A 271 19.93 -9.78 9.60
C LEU A 271 19.61 -9.86 8.11
N GLN A 272 18.80 -10.83 7.71
CA GLN A 272 18.25 -10.92 6.36
C GLN A 272 17.51 -9.63 5.96
N ILE A 273 16.59 -9.14 6.80
CA ILE A 273 15.84 -7.92 6.50
C ILE A 273 16.77 -6.70 6.44
N GLN A 274 17.73 -6.59 7.35
CA GLN A 274 18.74 -5.52 7.32
C GLN A 274 19.60 -5.56 6.04
N THR A 275 20.00 -6.76 5.60
CA THR A 275 20.83 -6.94 4.39
C THR A 275 20.04 -6.55 3.15
N PHE A 276 18.78 -6.95 3.07
CA PHE A 276 17.87 -6.51 2.00
C PHE A 276 17.71 -4.99 2.02
N GLY A 277 17.39 -4.40 3.17
CA GLY A 277 17.28 -2.96 3.35
C GLY A 277 18.52 -2.18 2.88
N ARG A 278 19.73 -2.69 3.14
CA ARG A 278 20.98 -2.09 2.64
C ARG A 278 21.14 -2.17 1.12
N GLN A 279 20.59 -3.19 0.48
CA GLN A 279 20.67 -3.32 -0.98
C GLN A 279 19.75 -2.33 -1.70
N ILE A 280 18.56 -2.10 -1.17
CA ILE A 280 17.56 -1.20 -1.79
C ILE A 280 17.62 0.24 -1.29
N PHE A 281 18.10 0.45 -0.05
CA PHE A 281 18.32 1.76 0.58
C PHE A 281 19.73 1.86 1.20
N PRO A 282 20.81 1.89 0.40
CA PRO A 282 22.20 1.90 0.90
C PRO A 282 22.46 3.01 1.94
N ASP A 283 22.00 4.22 1.66
CA ASP A 283 22.25 5.40 2.53
C ASP A 283 21.09 5.66 3.51
N LYS A 284 20.00 4.90 3.42
CA LYS A 284 18.77 5.13 4.19
C LYS A 284 18.26 3.85 4.87
N THR A 285 19.17 2.94 5.21
CA THR A 285 18.80 1.65 5.84
C THR A 285 18.02 1.85 7.15
N LYS A 286 18.32 2.90 7.92
CA LYS A 286 17.57 3.21 9.16
C LYS A 286 16.08 3.44 8.87
N LEU A 287 15.76 4.29 7.89
CA LEU A 287 14.38 4.55 7.45
C LEU A 287 13.66 3.24 7.07
N PHE A 288 14.33 2.40 6.28
CA PHE A 288 13.77 1.11 5.89
C PHE A 288 13.48 0.21 7.10
N MET A 289 14.42 0.11 8.04
CA MET A 289 14.24 -0.71 9.23
C MET A 289 13.16 -0.17 10.17
N ASP A 290 13.05 1.15 10.30
CA ASP A 290 11.99 1.80 11.09
C ASP A 290 10.61 1.55 10.47
N ALA A 291 10.49 1.69 9.14
CA ALA A 291 9.27 1.37 8.39
C ALA A 291 8.87 -0.10 8.56
N TYR A 292 9.84 -1.02 8.44
CA TYR A 292 9.60 -2.45 8.64
C TYR A 292 9.11 -2.73 10.06
N GLN A 293 9.81 -2.24 11.08
CA GLN A 293 9.43 -2.46 12.50
C GLN A 293 8.03 -1.94 12.82
N LYS A 294 7.67 -0.75 12.31
CA LYS A 294 6.33 -0.18 12.46
C LYS A 294 5.26 -1.02 11.76
N SER A 295 5.55 -1.52 10.57
CA SER A 295 4.59 -2.32 9.79
C SER A 295 4.33 -3.70 10.37
N ILE A 296 5.24 -4.22 11.21
CA ILE A 296 5.12 -5.55 11.83
C ILE A 296 4.80 -5.52 13.33
N SER A 297 4.45 -4.35 13.89
CA SER A 297 4.10 -4.23 15.31
C SER A 297 2.77 -4.93 15.63
N GLU A 298 1.85 -4.93 14.66
CA GLU A 298 0.58 -5.62 14.73
C GLU A 298 0.68 -7.08 14.29
N SER A 299 -0.27 -7.90 14.73
CA SER A 299 -0.33 -9.31 14.31
C SER A 299 -0.59 -9.40 12.81
N TYR A 300 0.19 -10.26 12.12
CA TYR A 300 0.14 -10.41 10.66
C TYR A 300 0.52 -9.16 9.85
N GLY A 301 1.14 -8.17 10.50
CA GLY A 301 1.68 -6.99 9.83
C GLY A 301 2.78 -7.33 8.81
N TYR A 302 2.87 -6.52 7.76
CA TYR A 302 3.78 -6.70 6.64
C TYR A 302 4.23 -5.37 6.05
N LEU A 303 5.43 -5.31 5.48
CA LEU A 303 5.88 -4.15 4.71
C LEU A 303 5.90 -4.49 3.23
N VAL A 304 5.20 -3.70 2.42
CA VAL A 304 5.33 -3.69 0.97
C VAL A 304 6.51 -2.80 0.58
N VAL A 305 7.36 -3.34 -0.29
CA VAL A 305 8.53 -2.69 -0.85
C VAL A 305 8.41 -2.77 -2.37
N ASP A 306 8.10 -1.65 -2.99
CA ASP A 306 7.92 -1.52 -4.43
C ASP A 306 9.19 -0.97 -5.07
N ILE A 307 9.87 -1.81 -5.83
CA ILE A 307 11.08 -1.49 -6.57
C ILE A 307 10.85 -1.52 -8.08
N ASN A 308 9.58 -1.47 -8.52
CA ASN A 308 9.26 -1.36 -9.94
C ASN A 308 9.84 -0.04 -10.50
N PRO A 309 10.62 -0.06 -11.60
CA PRO A 309 11.23 1.15 -12.17
C PRO A 309 10.21 2.19 -12.66
N HIS A 310 8.95 1.78 -12.89
CA HIS A 310 7.86 2.64 -13.31
C HIS A 310 6.97 3.15 -12.15
N SER A 311 7.19 2.66 -10.93
CA SER A 311 6.45 3.11 -9.75
C SER A 311 6.95 4.47 -9.24
N ASP A 312 6.06 5.20 -8.55
CA ASP A 312 6.46 6.42 -7.83
C ASP A 312 7.23 6.05 -6.54
N LYS A 313 8.49 6.47 -6.49
CA LYS A 313 9.39 6.26 -5.34
C LYS A 313 8.84 6.79 -4.03
N SER A 314 7.93 7.77 -4.08
CA SER A 314 7.27 8.35 -2.92
C SER A 314 6.38 7.35 -2.17
N TYR A 315 5.96 6.27 -2.84
CA TYR A 315 5.08 5.23 -2.28
C TYR A 315 5.78 3.86 -2.16
N GLN A 316 7.11 3.86 -2.28
CA GLN A 316 7.93 2.65 -2.32
C GLN A 316 7.80 1.78 -1.06
N LEU A 317 7.72 2.39 0.12
CA LEU A 317 7.54 1.69 1.39
C LEU A 317 6.12 1.94 1.90
N ARG A 318 5.30 0.90 1.97
CA ARG A 318 3.90 1.02 2.42
C ARG A 318 3.40 -0.24 3.13
N THR A 319 2.38 -0.12 3.97
CA THR A 319 1.67 -1.24 4.63
C THR A 319 0.16 -1.05 4.47
N ASP A 320 -0.63 -2.03 4.89
CA ASP A 320 -2.09 -1.91 5.00
C ASP A 320 -2.75 -1.60 3.65
N ILE A 321 -2.28 -2.31 2.62
CA ILE A 321 -2.67 -2.14 1.22
C ILE A 321 -3.94 -2.90 0.80
N LEU A 322 -4.48 -3.79 1.64
CA LEU A 322 -5.69 -4.52 1.26
C LEU A 322 -6.91 -3.60 1.33
N PRO A 323 -8.02 -3.95 0.66
CA PRO A 323 -9.28 -3.25 0.85
C PRO A 323 -9.69 -3.25 2.33
N ASP A 324 -10.43 -2.22 2.73
CA ASP A 324 -10.82 -1.93 4.13
C ASP A 324 -9.68 -1.62 5.09
N GLN A 325 -8.47 -1.39 4.58
CA GLN A 325 -7.33 -0.97 5.39
C GLN A 325 -6.89 0.47 5.09
N ASP A 326 -6.43 1.14 6.14
CA ASP A 326 -5.85 2.48 6.03
C ASP A 326 -4.39 2.37 5.61
N THR A 327 -4.12 2.47 4.29
CA THR A 327 -2.76 2.37 3.76
C THR A 327 -1.82 3.43 4.36
N ILE A 328 -0.73 2.97 4.97
CA ILE A 328 0.32 3.83 5.52
C ILE A 328 1.53 3.82 4.59
N VAL A 329 2.05 4.99 4.25
CA VAL A 329 3.27 5.18 3.44
C VAL A 329 4.39 5.74 4.29
N TYR A 330 5.59 5.15 4.19
CA TYR A 330 6.78 5.60 4.91
C TYR A 330 7.70 6.40 3.98
N GLN A 331 7.95 7.65 4.34
CA GLN A 331 8.81 8.56 3.59
C GLN A 331 9.96 9.08 4.47
N PRO A 332 11.11 9.45 3.89
CA PRO A 332 12.15 10.14 4.63
C PRO A 332 11.65 11.48 5.17
N GLU A 333 12.07 11.85 6.38
CA GLU A 333 11.98 13.23 6.86
C GLU A 333 12.78 14.13 5.91
N LYS A 334 12.21 15.30 5.59
CA LYS A 334 12.80 16.27 4.67
C LYS A 334 13.86 17.13 5.32
#